data_AF-A0A4Y2J5I2-F1
#
_entry.id   AF-A0A4Y2J5I2-F1
#
_cell.length_a   1.000
_cell.length_b   1.000
_cell.length_c   1.000
_cell.angle_alpha   90.00
_cell.angle_beta   90.00
_cell.angle_gamma   90.00
#
_symmetry.space_group_name_H-M   'P 1'
#
loop_
_entity.id
_entity.type
_entity.pdbx_description
1 polymer ?
#
loop_
_entity_poly.entity_id
_entity_poly.type
_entity_poly.pdbx_seq_one_letter_code
_entity_poly.pdbx_strand_id
1 'polypeptide(L)'
;HIKQDVQKITKLQDSGDISTNEALFYFLRMHDFDDNRKLDGHELLAAMSHALEHHETEKPMSIEEKENIVDSFFAYDDNNDGLISYPELRKHLSTDDSAPPQE
;
A
#
# COMPACT_ATOMS: atom_id res chain seq x y z
N HIS A 1 -8.11 -13.38 -8.11
CA HIS A 1 -6.67 -13.57 -8.33
C HIS A 1 -5.83 -12.72 -7.37
N ILE A 2 -6.11 -11.41 -7.25
CA ILE A 2 -5.43 -10.48 -6.33
C ILE A 2 -5.25 -11.02 -4.90
N LYS A 3 -6.27 -11.64 -4.29
CA LYS A 3 -6.20 -12.20 -2.93
C LYS A 3 -5.05 -13.22 -2.70
N GLN A 4 -4.72 -14.04 -3.70
CA GLN A 4 -3.65 -15.05 -3.55
C GLN A 4 -2.25 -14.44 -3.73
N ASP A 5 -2.13 -13.39 -4.53
CA ASP A 5 -0.86 -12.73 -4.80
C ASP A 5 -0.47 -11.81 -3.63
N VAL A 6 -1.43 -11.08 -3.05
CA VAL A 6 -1.23 -10.31 -1.81
C VAL A 6 -0.71 -11.20 -0.68
N GLN A 7 -1.34 -12.36 -0.45
CA GLN A 7 -0.91 -13.30 0.60
C GLN A 7 0.50 -13.85 0.39
N LYS A 8 0.94 -14.02 -0.85
CA LYS A 8 2.32 -14.44 -1.13
C LYS A 8 3.30 -13.31 -0.84
N ILE A 9 2.97 -12.10 -1.26
CA ILE A 9 3.84 -10.93 -1.10
C ILE A 9 3.99 -10.54 0.37
N THR A 10 2.90 -10.56 1.15
CA THR A 10 2.96 -10.35 2.61
C THR A 10 3.87 -11.38 3.29
N LYS A 11 3.75 -12.66 2.91
CA LYS A 11 4.62 -13.72 3.45
C LYS A 11 6.09 -13.53 3.07
N LEU A 12 6.37 -13.07 1.85
CA LEU A 12 7.72 -12.78 1.37
C LEU A 12 8.33 -11.57 2.09
N GLN A 13 7.52 -10.57 2.43
CA GLN A 13 7.96 -9.44 3.23
C GLN A 13 8.28 -9.87 4.66
N ASP A 14 7.39 -10.66 5.28
CA ASP A 14 7.59 -11.18 6.64
C ASP A 14 8.81 -12.12 6.75
N SER A 15 9.15 -12.85 5.68
CA SER A 15 10.36 -13.70 5.62
C SER A 15 11.64 -12.91 5.28
N GLY A 16 11.52 -11.63 4.93
CA GLY A 16 12.65 -10.79 4.49
C GLY A 16 13.16 -11.11 3.08
N ASP A 17 12.39 -11.86 2.29
CA ASP A 17 12.74 -12.21 0.91
C ASP A 17 12.56 -11.04 -0.07
N ILE A 18 11.80 -10.00 0.31
CA ILE A 18 11.63 -8.76 -0.46
C ILE A 18 11.88 -7.53 0.39
N SER A 19 12.48 -6.51 -0.22
CA SER A 19 12.71 -5.21 0.40
C SER A 19 11.41 -4.40 0.58
N THR A 20 11.44 -3.38 1.44
CA THR A 20 10.35 -2.40 1.58
C THR A 20 9.97 -1.77 0.24
N ASN A 21 10.96 -1.44 -0.59
CA ASN A 21 10.73 -0.84 -1.90
C ASN A 21 10.01 -1.79 -2.87
N GLU A 22 10.34 -3.09 -2.82
CA GLU A 22 9.67 -4.13 -3.60
C GLU A 22 8.25 -4.38 -3.08
N ALA A 23 8.06 -4.46 -1.77
CA ALA A 23 6.73 -4.57 -1.16
C ALA A 23 5.81 -3.41 -1.55
N LEU A 24 6.31 -2.16 -1.52
CA LEU A 24 5.57 -0.99 -1.97
C LEU A 24 5.25 -1.04 -3.47
N PHE A 25 6.19 -1.51 -4.29
CA PHE A 25 5.97 -1.65 -5.73
C PHE A 25 4.87 -2.68 -6.02
N TYR A 26 4.93 -3.82 -5.35
CA TYR A 26 3.90 -4.84 -5.45
C TYR A 26 2.55 -4.36 -4.93
N PHE A 27 2.53 -3.64 -3.80
CA PHE A 27 1.32 -3.03 -3.26
C PHE A 27 0.63 -2.13 -4.29
N LEU A 28 1.38 -1.24 -4.94
CA LEU A 28 0.88 -0.39 -6.01
C LEU A 28 0.34 -1.23 -7.17
N ARG A 29 1.14 -2.15 -7.72
CA ARG A 29 0.75 -2.98 -8.88
C ARG A 29 -0.48 -3.86 -8.65
N MET A 30 -0.74 -4.29 -7.41
CA MET A 30 -1.89 -5.13 -7.09
C MET A 30 -3.21 -4.36 -6.96
N HIS A 31 -3.14 -3.05 -6.69
CA HIS A 31 -4.29 -2.20 -6.40
C HIS A 31 -4.54 -1.11 -7.45
N ASP A 32 -3.58 -0.88 -8.34
CA ASP A 32 -3.71 -0.08 -9.57
C ASP A 32 -4.60 -0.83 -10.58
N PHE A 33 -5.92 -0.62 -10.52
CA PHE A 33 -6.91 -1.34 -11.31
C PHE A 33 -7.09 -0.78 -12.71
N ASP A 34 -6.74 0.49 -12.92
CA ASP A 34 -6.83 1.17 -14.21
C ASP A 34 -5.48 1.26 -14.96
N ASP A 35 -4.39 0.73 -14.38
CA ASP A 35 -3.02 0.68 -14.91
C ASP A 35 -2.41 2.08 -15.18
N ASN A 36 -2.82 3.08 -14.39
CA ASN A 36 -2.31 4.44 -14.47
C ASN A 36 -1.00 4.64 -13.66
N ARG A 37 -0.56 3.60 -12.92
CA ARG A 37 0.66 3.57 -12.06
C ARG A 37 0.61 4.48 -10.84
N LYS A 38 -0.59 4.83 -10.40
CA LYS A 38 -0.87 5.59 -9.19
C LYS A 38 -2.03 4.91 -8.46
N LEU A 39 -2.33 5.39 -7.25
CA LEU A 39 -3.46 4.91 -6.47
C LEU A 39 -4.42 6.06 -6.17
N ASP A 40 -5.67 5.90 -6.54
CA ASP A 40 -6.74 6.79 -6.11
C ASP A 40 -7.37 6.35 -4.76
N GLY A 41 -8.27 7.16 -4.22
CA GLY A 41 -8.91 6.88 -2.93
C GLY A 41 -9.76 5.62 -2.92
N HIS A 42 -10.38 5.25 -4.04
CA HIS A 42 -11.17 4.03 -4.16
C HIS A 42 -10.26 2.79 -4.21
N GLU A 43 -9.12 2.87 -4.90
CA GLU A 43 -8.11 1.82 -4.95
C GLU A 43 -7.50 1.58 -3.56
N LEU A 44 -7.20 2.65 -2.82
CA LEU A 44 -6.75 2.58 -1.42
C LEU A 44 -7.82 2.00 -0.49
N LEU A 45 -9.10 2.39 -0.67
CA LEU A 45 -10.20 1.86 0.12
C LEU A 45 -10.39 0.34 -0.08
N ALA A 46 -10.23 -0.12 -1.33
CA ALA A 46 -10.24 -1.54 -1.66
C ALA A 46 -9.04 -2.27 -1.04
N ALA A 47 -7.85 -1.67 -1.07
CA ALA A 47 -6.65 -2.21 -0.43
C ALA A 47 -6.83 -2.37 1.09
N MET A 48 -7.37 -1.35 1.78
CA MET A 48 -7.64 -1.42 3.22
C MET A 48 -8.66 -2.49 3.57
N SER A 49 -9.70 -2.62 2.75
CA SER A 49 -10.70 -3.68 2.94
C SER A 49 -10.07 -5.07 2.85
N HIS A 50 -9.11 -5.29 1.95
CA HIS A 50 -8.37 -6.55 1.87
C HIS A 50 -7.44 -6.78 3.06
N ALA A 51 -6.67 -5.77 3.48
CA ALA A 51 -5.77 -5.90 4.62
C ALA A 51 -6.52 -6.28 5.91
N LEU A 52 -7.72 -5.71 6.11
CA LEU A 52 -8.55 -5.94 7.30
C LEU A 52 -9.32 -7.27 7.26
N GLU A 53 -9.64 -7.82 6.08
CA GLU A 53 -10.17 -9.19 5.96
C GLU A 53 -9.17 -10.26 6.46
N HIS A 54 -7.88 -9.91 6.58
CA HIS A 54 -6.84 -10.81 7.09
C HIS A 54 -6.59 -10.71 8.59
N HIS A 55 -7.10 -9.67 9.26
CA HIS A 55 -7.11 -9.61 10.72
C HIS A 55 -8.39 -10.26 11.22
N GLU A 56 -8.29 -11.42 11.86
CA GLU A 56 -9.39 -12.11 12.58
C GLU A 56 -9.90 -11.31 13.81
N THR A 57 -9.97 -9.98 13.72
CA THR A 57 -10.64 -9.16 14.71
C THR A 57 -12.14 -9.27 14.47
N GLU A 58 -12.90 -9.76 15.46
CA GLU A 58 -14.34 -10.05 15.37
C GLU A 58 -15.25 -8.86 15.03
N LYS A 59 -14.68 -7.66 14.81
CA LYS A 59 -15.41 -6.46 14.46
C LYS A 59 -14.98 -5.94 13.09
N PRO A 60 -15.87 -5.97 12.08
CA PRO A 60 -15.58 -5.32 10.81
C PRO A 60 -15.42 -3.81 11.05
N MET A 61 -14.32 -3.25 10.55
CA MET A 61 -14.06 -1.81 10.55
C MET A 61 -15.21 -1.07 9.84
N SER A 62 -15.67 0.05 10.41
CA SER A 62 -16.71 0.88 9.80
C SER A 62 -16.20 1.53 8.51
N ILE A 63 -17.12 2.00 7.67
CA ILE A 63 -16.74 2.76 6.48
C ILE A 63 -16.01 4.05 6.88
N GLU A 64 -16.45 4.73 7.95
CA GLU A 64 -15.80 5.96 8.40
C GLU A 64 -14.35 5.71 8.85
N GLU A 65 -14.07 4.60 9.52
CA GLU A 65 -12.69 4.26 9.93
C GLU A 65 -11.80 4.02 8.69
N LYS A 66 -12.34 3.37 7.65
CA LYS A 66 -11.61 3.18 6.40
C LYS A 66 -11.36 4.49 5.66
N GLU A 67 -12.35 5.37 5.62
CA GLU A 67 -12.23 6.71 5.04
C GLU A 67 -11.14 7.51 5.76
N ASN A 68 -11.11 7.50 7.10
CA ASN A 68 -10.07 8.19 7.87
C ASN A 68 -8.65 7.66 7.56
N ILE A 69 -8.50 6.36 7.31
CA ILE A 69 -7.22 5.78 6.90
C ILE A 69 -6.85 6.26 5.50
N VAL A 70 -7.78 6.23 4.55
CA VAL A 70 -7.56 6.73 3.18
C VAL A 70 -7.19 8.21 3.20
N ASP A 71 -7.89 9.04 3.97
CA ASP A 71 -7.58 10.45 4.16
C ASP A 71 -6.16 10.66 4.72
N SER A 72 -5.74 9.78 5.64
CA SER A 72 -4.37 9.81 6.17
C SER A 72 -3.32 9.47 5.10
N PHE A 73 -3.64 8.59 4.15
CA PHE A 73 -2.78 8.29 3.01
C PHE A 73 -2.63 9.48 2.06
N PHE A 74 -3.69 10.27 1.87
CA PHE A 74 -3.62 11.49 1.07
C PHE A 74 -2.68 12.56 1.65
N ALA A 75 -2.22 12.43 2.89
CA ALA A 75 -1.11 13.25 3.40
C ALA A 75 0.21 13.02 2.65
N TYR A 76 0.31 11.93 1.88
CA TYR A 76 1.47 11.59 1.04
C TYR A 76 1.35 12.11 -0.41
N ASP A 77 0.19 12.63 -0.80
CA ASP A 77 -0.01 13.27 -2.09
C ASP A 77 0.66 14.66 -2.10
N ASP A 78 1.96 14.67 -2.41
CA ASP A 78 2.77 15.88 -2.42
C ASP A 78 2.30 16.90 -3.46
N ASN A 79 1.76 16.43 -4.59
CA ASN A 79 1.41 17.26 -5.72
C ASN A 79 -0.09 17.68 -5.73
N ASN A 80 -0.90 17.09 -4.84
CA ASN A 80 -2.34 17.33 -4.66
C ASN A 80 -3.15 17.06 -5.94
N ASP A 81 -2.77 16.05 -6.74
CA ASP A 81 -3.51 15.63 -7.94
C ASP A 81 -4.61 14.60 -7.63
N GLY A 82 -4.75 14.19 -6.36
CA GLY A 82 -5.73 13.21 -5.91
C GLY A 82 -5.32 11.77 -6.20
N LEU A 83 -4.05 11.54 -6.55
CA LEU A 83 -3.48 10.23 -6.84
C LEU A 83 -2.13 10.08 -6.14
N ILE A 84 -1.87 8.91 -5.55
CA ILE A 84 -0.59 8.64 -4.91
C ILE A 84 0.28 7.80 -5.84
N SER A 85 1.40 8.36 -6.28
CA SER A 85 2.36 7.68 -7.14
C SER A 85 3.41 6.87 -6.34
N TYR A 86 4.09 5.94 -7.01
CA TYR A 86 5.19 5.19 -6.38
C TYR A 86 6.31 6.08 -5.79
N PRO A 87 6.78 7.15 -6.47
CA PRO A 87 7.73 8.08 -5.86
C PRO A 87 7.24 8.74 -4.56
N GLU A 88 5.96 9.13 -4.50
CA GLU A 88 5.33 9.71 -3.31
C GLU A 88 5.25 8.69 -2.16
N LEU A 89 4.75 7.48 -2.44
CA LEU A 89 4.75 6.38 -1.47
C LEU A 89 6.16 6.13 -0.92
N ARG A 90 7.15 6.01 -1.80
CA ARG A 90 8.54 5.71 -1.39
C ARG A 90 9.13 6.84 -0.54
N LYS A 91 8.85 8.10 -0.87
CA LYS A 91 9.36 9.24 -0.12
C LYS A 91 8.84 9.26 1.33
N HIS A 92 7.57 8.89 1.53
CA HIS A 92 6.92 8.95 2.83
C HIS A 92 7.04 7.65 3.65
N LEU A 93 7.17 6.48 2.98
CA LEU A 93 7.19 5.16 3.62
C LEU A 93 8.58 4.51 3.65
N SER A 94 9.53 4.92 2.81
CA SER A 94 10.90 4.36 2.79
C SER A 94 11.89 5.13 3.66
N THR A 95 11.47 5.60 4.83
CA THR A 95 12.35 6.32 5.78
C THR A 95 13.45 5.44 6.41
N ASP A 96 13.59 4.18 5.99
CA ASP A 96 14.65 3.24 6.41
C ASP A 96 15.51 2.75 5.22
N ASP A 97 15.98 3.67 4.38
CA ASP A 97 16.99 3.36 3.35
C ASP A 97 18.15 4.38 3.38
N SER A 98 18.54 4.77 4.60
CA SER A 98 19.80 5.49 4.85
C SER A 98 21.01 4.55 4.87
N ALA A 99 20.98 3.47 4.08
CA ALA A 99 22.16 2.70 3.73
C ALA A 99 22.51 2.99 2.25
N PRO A 100 23.72 3.48 1.94
CA PRO A 100 24.14 3.63 0.55
C PRO A 100 24.19 2.25 -0.12
N PRO A 101 23.97 2.17 -1.45
CA PRO A 101 24.19 0.92 -2.17
C PRO A 101 25.62 0.46 -1.92
N GLN A 102 25.77 -0.68 -1.26
CA GLN A 102 27.01 -1.44 -1.30
C GLN A 102 26.98 -2.26 -2.60
N GLU A 103 27.57 -1.70 -3.65
CA GLU A 103 28.52 -2.36 -4.57
C GLU A 103 29.07 -1.37 -5.61
#